data_AF-A0A2G8JBF3-F1
#
_entry.id   AF-A0A2G8JBF3-F1
#
_cell.length_a   1.000
_cell.length_b   1.000
_cell.length_c   1.000
_cell.angle_alpha   90.00
_cell.angle_beta   90.00
_cell.angle_gamma   90.00
#
_symmetry.space_group_name_H-M   'P 1'
#
loop_
_entity.id
_entity.type
_entity.pdbx_description
1 polymer ?
#
loop_
_entity_poly.entity_id
_entity_poly.type
_entity_poly.pdbx_seq_one_letter_code
_entity_poly.pdbx_strand_id
1 'polypeptide(L)'
;RFFYNRLVGFMSSGSMSAHILAKEDAISHWRKLMGPTKTFKAKHMAPTTLRARFGLTDTRNATHGSDSTETAEREIGFFFPEFSLSDWYANDEPLFRTGSVRYKPEDRVHIVYKNMDNSVLR
;
A
#
# COMPACT_ATOMS: atom_id res chain seq x y z
N ARG A 1 -16.03 22.11 2.70
CA ARG A 1 -16.12 21.91 4.18
C ARG A 1 -16.93 20.66 4.57
N PHE A 2 -18.12 20.42 4.00
CA PHE A 2 -18.96 19.26 4.36
C PHE A 2 -18.32 17.87 4.16
N PHE A 3 -17.44 17.71 3.17
CA PHE A 3 -16.77 16.44 2.90
C PHE A 3 -15.68 16.08 3.92
N TYR A 4 -14.87 17.06 4.35
CA TYR A 4 -13.70 16.82 5.19
C TYR A 4 -14.05 16.20 6.55
N ASN A 5 -14.99 16.81 7.28
CA ASN A 5 -15.40 16.30 8.60
C ASN A 5 -15.98 14.89 8.52
N ARG A 6 -16.76 14.60 7.45
CA ARG A 6 -17.32 13.27 7.22
C ARG A 6 -16.25 12.24 6.89
N LEU A 7 -15.24 12.62 6.11
CA LEU A 7 -14.12 11.75 5.79
C LEU A 7 -13.29 11.45 7.02
N VAL A 8 -12.90 12.48 7.79
CA VAL A 8 -12.13 12.30 9.03
C VAL A 8 -12.89 11.41 10.00
N GLY A 9 -14.18 11.71 10.26
CA GLY A 9 -15.00 10.90 11.15
C GLY A 9 -15.17 9.45 10.69
N PHE A 10 -15.13 9.18 9.38
CA PHE A 10 -15.12 7.80 8.88
C PHE A 10 -13.75 7.13 9.07
N MET A 11 -12.66 7.80 8.69
CA MET A 11 -11.30 7.26 8.81
C MET A 11 -10.90 6.97 10.25
N SER A 12 -11.48 7.68 11.23
CA SER A 12 -11.29 7.45 12.66
C SER A 12 -12.37 6.57 13.32
N SER A 13 -13.33 6.03 12.56
CA SER A 13 -14.43 5.22 13.11
C SER A 13 -14.06 3.78 13.49
N GLY A 14 -12.83 3.36 13.20
CA GLY A 14 -12.34 2.02 13.52
C GLY A 14 -10.87 1.85 13.14
N SER A 15 -10.34 0.65 13.38
CA SER A 15 -8.96 0.31 13.02
C SER A 15 -8.77 0.26 11.51
N MET A 16 -7.60 0.69 11.05
CA MET A 16 -7.15 0.56 9.66
C MET A 16 -5.81 -0.18 9.60
N SER A 17 -5.46 -0.71 8.44
CA SER A 17 -4.14 -1.29 8.18
C SER A 17 -3.39 -0.41 7.19
N ALA A 18 -2.19 0.03 7.58
CA ALA A 18 -1.25 0.73 6.72
C ALA A 18 -0.20 -0.25 6.19
N HIS A 19 0.18 -0.11 4.93
CA HIS A 19 1.15 -0.98 4.27
C HIS A 19 2.06 -0.17 3.36
N ILE A 20 3.34 -0.52 3.33
CA ILE A 20 4.29 -0.10 2.30
C ILE A 20 4.33 -1.21 1.25
N LEU A 21 4.02 -0.89 0.00
CA LEU A 21 4.01 -1.86 -1.10
C LEU A 21 5.16 -1.54 -2.05
N ALA A 22 5.95 -2.56 -2.39
CA ALA A 22 7.09 -2.45 -3.29
C ALA A 22 6.85 -3.24 -4.58
N LYS A 23 7.07 -2.56 -5.71
CA LYS A 23 7.07 -3.12 -7.06
C LYS A 23 7.64 -2.08 -8.02
N GLU A 24 8.18 -2.50 -9.15
CA GLU A 24 8.29 -1.63 -10.32
C GLU A 24 6.90 -1.06 -10.67
N ASP A 25 6.84 0.26 -10.86
CA ASP A 25 5.61 1.03 -11.05
C ASP A 25 4.54 0.79 -9.97
N ALA A 26 4.94 0.61 -8.70
CA ALA A 26 4.07 0.26 -7.59
C ALA A 26 2.81 1.14 -7.49
N ILE A 27 2.96 2.46 -7.62
CA ILE A 27 1.84 3.41 -7.54
C ILE A 27 0.81 3.11 -8.63
N SER A 28 1.25 3.01 -9.88
CA SER A 28 0.37 2.73 -11.02
C SER A 28 -0.32 1.38 -10.86
N HIS A 29 0.44 0.34 -10.48
CA HIS A 29 -0.08 -1.00 -10.23
C HIS A 29 -1.12 -1.04 -9.11
N TRP A 30 -0.83 -0.41 -7.97
CA TRP A 30 -1.76 -0.34 -6.85
C TRP A 30 -3.03 0.42 -7.21
N ARG A 31 -2.91 1.55 -7.90
CA ARG A 31 -4.07 2.33 -8.37
C ARG A 31 -4.94 1.56 -9.34
N LYS A 32 -4.33 0.80 -10.26
CA LYS A 32 -5.05 -0.10 -11.17
C LYS A 32 -5.78 -1.20 -10.41
N LEU A 33 -5.14 -1.80 -9.39
CA LEU A 33 -5.74 -2.84 -8.56
C LEU A 33 -6.91 -2.31 -7.71
N MET A 34 -6.76 -1.11 -7.14
CA MET A 34 -7.84 -0.43 -6.41
C MET A 34 -9.03 -0.14 -7.31
N GLY A 35 -8.78 0.32 -8.53
CA GLY A 35 -9.81 0.72 -9.49
C GLY A 35 -10.34 2.15 -9.29
N PRO A 36 -11.37 2.54 -10.07
CA PRO A 36 -11.93 3.89 -10.02
C PRO A 36 -12.39 4.32 -8.62
N THR A 37 -12.12 5.57 -8.23
CA THR A 37 -12.49 6.10 -6.90
C THR A 37 -14.00 6.05 -6.63
N LYS A 38 -14.81 6.26 -7.67
CA LYS A 38 -16.27 6.20 -7.62
C LYS A 38 -16.71 4.74 -7.66
N THR A 39 -17.28 4.25 -6.57
CA THR A 39 -17.65 2.83 -6.40
C THR A 39 -18.60 2.35 -7.51
N PHE A 40 -19.55 3.19 -7.93
CA PHE A 40 -20.43 2.88 -9.06
C PHE A 40 -19.63 2.66 -10.36
N LYS A 41 -18.72 3.57 -10.71
CA LYS A 41 -17.86 3.42 -11.90
C LYS A 41 -16.98 2.18 -11.79
N ALA A 42 -16.42 1.89 -10.62
CA ALA A 42 -15.63 0.68 -10.41
C ALA A 42 -16.45 -0.59 -10.68
N LYS A 43 -17.68 -0.67 -10.15
CA LYS A 43 -18.58 -1.82 -10.35
C LYS A 43 -18.94 -2.05 -11.83
N HIS A 44 -19.14 -0.98 -12.60
CA HIS A 44 -19.52 -1.09 -14.00
C HIS A 44 -18.34 -1.29 -14.96
N MET A 45 -17.22 -0.60 -14.73
CA MET A 45 -16.10 -0.55 -15.68
C MET A 45 -14.97 -1.53 -15.34
N ALA A 46 -14.84 -1.91 -14.06
CA ALA A 46 -13.72 -2.73 -13.58
C ALA A 46 -14.16 -3.63 -12.40
N PRO A 47 -15.11 -4.56 -12.61
CA PRO A 47 -15.79 -5.30 -11.53
C PRO A 47 -14.87 -6.18 -10.67
N THR A 48 -13.67 -6.50 -11.16
CA THR A 48 -12.67 -7.30 -10.45
C THR A 48 -11.79 -6.49 -9.50
N THR A 49 -11.85 -5.16 -9.54
CA THR A 49 -11.04 -4.26 -8.70
C THR A 49 -11.50 -4.24 -7.24
N LEU A 50 -10.61 -3.82 -6.34
CA LEU A 50 -10.91 -3.81 -4.90
C LEU A 50 -12.10 -2.90 -4.57
N ARG A 51 -12.17 -1.71 -5.16
CA ARG A 51 -13.29 -0.77 -4.95
C ARG A 51 -14.61 -1.29 -5.50
N ALA A 52 -14.59 -2.07 -6.58
CA ALA A 52 -15.81 -2.69 -7.11
C ALA A 52 -16.34 -3.76 -6.15
N ARG A 53 -15.46 -4.60 -5.62
CA ARG A 53 -15.81 -5.75 -4.77
C ARG A 53 -16.16 -5.36 -3.35
N PHE A 54 -15.44 -4.39 -2.78
CA PHE A 54 -15.51 -4.07 -1.35
C PHE A 54 -15.97 -2.65 -1.05
N GLY A 55 -16.05 -1.78 -2.06
CA GLY A 55 -16.55 -0.41 -1.90
C GLY A 55 -18.05 -0.38 -1.65
N LEU A 56 -18.46 0.40 -0.64
CA LEU A 56 -19.86 0.65 -0.30
C LEU A 56 -20.35 1.98 -0.90
N THR A 57 -19.56 3.03 -0.73
CA THR A 57 -19.87 4.40 -1.21
C THR A 57 -18.59 5.09 -1.67
N ASP A 58 -18.70 6.30 -2.22
CA ASP A 58 -17.54 7.08 -2.65
C ASP A 58 -16.57 7.45 -1.52
N THR A 59 -17.08 7.62 -0.28
CA THR A 59 -16.26 7.86 0.91
C THR A 59 -15.86 6.59 1.64
N ARG A 60 -16.56 5.48 1.37
CA ARG A 60 -16.31 4.15 1.95
C ARG A 60 -15.93 3.18 0.84
N ASN A 61 -14.82 3.48 0.16
CA ASN A 61 -14.36 2.75 -1.01
C ASN A 61 -13.27 1.70 -0.67
N ALA A 62 -13.14 1.32 0.60
CA ALA A 62 -12.26 0.27 1.13
C ALA A 62 -10.74 0.53 1.09
N THR A 63 -10.20 1.27 0.11
CA THR A 63 -8.75 1.41 -0.06
C THR A 63 -8.29 2.84 -0.40
N HIS A 64 -7.15 3.21 0.19
CA HIS A 64 -6.36 4.40 -0.14
C HIS A 64 -5.06 3.99 -0.84
N GLY A 65 -4.48 4.92 -1.60
CA GLY A 65 -3.15 4.78 -2.15
C GLY A 65 -2.68 6.09 -2.73
N SER A 66 -1.39 6.36 -2.56
CA SER A 66 -0.72 7.55 -3.06
C SER A 66 -0.88 7.69 -4.58
N ASP A 67 -0.74 8.91 -5.09
CA ASP A 67 -0.91 9.25 -6.51
C ASP A 67 0.37 9.68 -7.20
N SER A 68 1.44 9.96 -6.45
CA SER A 68 2.76 10.29 -6.95
C SER A 68 3.84 9.79 -5.99
N THR A 69 5.10 9.84 -6.43
CA THR A 69 6.25 9.48 -5.57
C THR A 69 6.32 10.41 -4.36
N GLU A 70 6.13 11.71 -4.55
CA GLU A 70 6.20 12.71 -3.49
C GLU A 70 5.11 12.50 -2.43
N THR A 71 3.89 12.13 -2.87
CA THR A 71 2.81 11.83 -1.92
C THR A 71 3.05 10.50 -1.20
N ALA A 72 3.64 9.51 -1.87
CA ALA A 72 4.02 8.24 -1.26
C ALA A 72 5.10 8.43 -0.18
N GLU A 73 6.18 9.16 -0.48
CA GLU A 73 7.26 9.44 0.48
C GLU A 73 6.74 10.15 1.74
N ARG A 74 5.90 11.17 1.55
CA ARG A 74 5.28 11.91 2.65
C ARG A 74 4.34 11.03 3.49
N GLU A 75 3.53 10.19 2.85
CA GLU A 75 2.60 9.29 3.55
C GLU A 75 3.36 8.18 4.30
N ILE A 76 4.41 7.62 3.71
CA ILE A 76 5.30 6.64 4.34
C ILE A 76 5.93 7.24 5.59
N GLY A 77 6.55 8.43 5.49
CA GLY A 77 7.16 9.08 6.65
C GLY A 77 6.15 9.47 7.75
N PHE A 78 4.89 9.72 7.39
CA PHE A 78 3.83 9.97 8.38
C PHE A 78 3.42 8.71 9.15
N PHE A 79 3.22 7.58 8.46
CA PHE A 79 2.74 6.34 9.09
C PHE A 79 3.86 5.47 9.67
N PHE A 80 5.08 5.56 9.12
CA PHE A 80 6.24 4.73 9.47
C PHE A 80 7.49 5.62 9.62
N PRO A 81 7.57 6.45 10.67
CA PRO A 81 8.66 7.41 10.84
C PRO A 81 10.05 6.74 10.98
N GLU A 82 10.08 5.49 11.44
CA GLU A 82 11.31 4.69 11.56
C GLU A 82 11.74 4.03 10.23
N PHE A 83 10.91 4.11 9.18
CA PHE A 83 11.23 3.51 7.88
C PHE A 83 12.09 4.46 7.03
N SER A 84 13.32 4.03 6.76
CA SER A 84 14.25 4.77 5.90
C SER A 84 14.11 4.32 4.44
N LEU A 85 13.52 5.18 3.61
CA LEU A 85 13.39 4.93 2.16
C LEU A 85 14.74 4.82 1.48
N SER A 86 15.71 5.67 1.84
CA SER A 86 17.06 5.64 1.25
C SER A 86 17.77 4.33 1.56
N ASP A 87 17.67 3.84 2.79
CA ASP A 87 18.31 2.58 3.17
C ASP A 87 17.61 1.39 2.50
N TRP A 88 16.29 1.43 2.38
CA TRP A 88 15.53 0.40 1.68
C TRP A 88 15.92 0.33 0.19
N TYR A 89 15.99 1.47 -0.51
CA TYR A 89 16.42 1.51 -1.91
C TYR A 89 17.87 1.04 -2.10
N ALA A 90 18.76 1.35 -1.15
CA ALA A 90 20.17 0.97 -1.25
C ALA A 90 20.39 -0.54 -0.98
N ASN A 91 19.64 -1.12 -0.05
CA ASN A 91 19.95 -2.45 0.50
C ASN A 91 18.93 -3.53 0.15
N ASP A 92 17.63 -3.19 0.17
CA ASP A 92 16.55 -4.18 0.08
C ASP A 92 15.92 -4.25 -1.31
N GLU A 93 15.67 -3.10 -1.95
CA GLU A 93 15.02 -3.03 -3.27
C GLU A 93 15.67 -3.96 -4.32
N PRO A 94 17.00 -4.03 -4.45
CA PRO A 94 17.64 -4.93 -5.42
C PRO A 94 17.32 -6.41 -5.18
N LEU A 95 17.09 -6.78 -3.91
CA LEU A 95 16.79 -8.14 -3.49
C LEU A 95 15.30 -8.48 -3.69
N PHE A 96 14.41 -7.49 -3.55
CA PHE A 96 13.02 -7.61 -3.99
C PHE A 96 12.92 -7.84 -5.50
N ARG A 97 13.72 -7.13 -6.28
CA ARG A 97 13.73 -7.26 -7.75
C ARG A 97 14.21 -8.62 -8.23
N THR A 98 15.18 -9.23 -7.54
CA THR A 98 15.75 -10.54 -7.88
C THR A 98 14.94 -11.72 -7.34
N GLY A 99 13.85 -11.48 -6.61
CA GLY A 99 13.01 -12.53 -6.02
C GLY A 99 13.60 -13.16 -4.76
N SER A 100 14.60 -12.53 -4.14
CA SER A 100 15.28 -13.03 -2.93
C SER A 100 14.50 -12.68 -1.66
N VAL A 101 13.16 -12.76 -1.73
CA VAL A 101 12.23 -12.33 -0.67
C VAL A 101 11.18 -13.39 -0.38
N ARG A 102 10.80 -13.54 0.89
CA ARG A 102 9.69 -14.39 1.32
C ARG A 102 8.71 -13.60 2.16
N TYR A 103 7.43 -13.83 1.92
CA TYR A 103 6.39 -13.30 2.80
C TYR A 103 6.38 -14.06 4.13
N LYS A 104 6.46 -13.32 5.23
CA LYS A 104 6.34 -13.80 6.61
C LYS A 104 4.95 -13.44 7.14
N PRO A 105 3.99 -14.40 7.19
CA PRO A 105 2.58 -14.09 7.47
C PRO A 105 2.30 -13.52 8.86
N GLU A 106 3.13 -13.86 9.84
CA GLU A 106 2.97 -13.50 11.25
C GLU A 106 3.14 -11.98 11.43
N ASP A 107 4.15 -11.45 10.76
CA ASP A 107 4.53 -10.03 10.80
C ASP A 107 3.94 -9.25 9.63
N ARG A 108 3.37 -9.96 8.64
CA ARG A 108 2.80 -9.42 7.39
C ARG A 108 3.80 -8.59 6.58
N VAL A 109 5.07 -8.96 6.63
CA VAL A 109 6.18 -8.32 5.90
C VAL A 109 6.85 -9.29 4.95
N HIS A 110 7.51 -8.75 3.93
CA HIS A 110 8.44 -9.51 3.11
C HIS A 110 9.84 -9.36 3.70
N ILE A 111 10.50 -10.49 3.96
CA ILE A 111 11.87 -10.53 4.47
C ILE A 111 12.82 -10.98 3.37
N VAL A 112 13.98 -10.33 3.34
CA VAL A 112 15.03 -10.55 2.36
C VAL A 112 15.98 -11.64 2.85
N TYR A 113 16.46 -12.48 1.94
CA TYR A 113 17.49 -13.48 2.24
C TYR A 113 18.70 -13.26 1.33
N LYS A 114 19.89 -13.16 1.93
CA LYS A 114 21.13 -13.17 1.16
C LYS A 114 21.61 -14.61 1.01
N ASN A 115 21.80 -15.05 -0.23
CA ASN A 115 22.44 -16.33 -0.53
C ASN A 115 23.90 -16.29 -0.08
N MET A 116 24.17 -16.59 1.20
CA MET A 116 25.43 -17.18 1.69
C MET A 116 25.43 -17.60 3.15
N ASP A 117 24.36 -17.35 3.91
CA ASP A 117 24.15 -18.01 5.19
C ASP A 117 22.66 -18.01 5.50
N ASN A 118 22.13 -19.10 6.01
CA ASN A 118 20.70 -19.31 6.25
C ASN A 118 20.21 -18.53 7.49
N SER A 119 20.83 -17.37 7.77
CA SER A 119 20.57 -16.52 8.91
C SER A 119 19.68 -15.34 8.50
N VAL A 120 18.57 -15.19 9.23
CA VAL A 120 17.65 -14.06 9.09
C VAL A 120 18.32 -12.85 9.72
N LEU A 121 18.55 -11.78 8.95
CA LEU A 121 18.94 -10.49 9.50
C LEU A 121 17.71 -9.88 10.19
N ARG A 122 17.87 -9.58 11.48
CA ARG A 122 16.86 -8.95 12.34
C ARG A 122 16.66 -7.49 11.98
#